data_AF-A0A9Q8Z3W5-F1
#
_entry.id   AF-A0A9Q8Z3W5-F1
#
_cell.length_a   1.000
_cell.length_b   1.000
_cell.length_c   1.000
_cell.angle_alpha   90.00
_cell.angle_beta   90.00
_cell.angle_gamma   90.00
#
_symmetry.space_group_name_H-M   'P 1'
#
loop_
_entity.id
_entity.type
_entity.pdbx_description
1 polymer ?
#
loop_
_entity_poly.entity_id
_entity_poly.type
_entity_poly.pdbx_seq_one_letter_code
_entity_poly.pdbx_strand_id
1 'polypeptide(L)'
;MSDASTRVHVASPTEMLLIPATDLQAEVKNPEAPAQEDGGSDSDSCSDFPEPKTKKQLRREKNEEKQRRKALDLAAAISSLHTAQNQTLDVPNDSANEQLHSTQPPSQSRKEKRKEKKKRHDSALPTPSDTDAEVPVQQSRNPSKQKHRPTNQHLPAIPHLLMAKPAAQTAYPLLVASIGNPGASFANTLHSAGHIVTSSLSHAKNYTPFQKGLSGLVSRPQPTHLAFSLTGFRRVESERDVYEDWTFWQSTSLMNVSGNGVKRAYNEWLREIRRQTGESTLEGRLVVVHDELESALGKVTIRDGAASAKGHNGIKSCQQQLAGLKWWRVGVGIGRPESRDPNVVSKYVLGKMTAFQRSQLEKTTVPVFKALEDIAAGKK
;
A
#
# COMPACT_ATOMS: atom_id res chain seq x y z
N MET A 1 -37.40 40.90 -22.63
CA MET A 1 -37.07 42.15 -23.35
C MET A 1 -36.12 42.90 -22.43
N SER A 2 -34.81 42.67 -22.63
CA SER A 2 -33.81 43.63 -23.16
C SER A 2 -33.34 44.60 -22.07
N ASP A 3 -32.20 44.32 -21.43
CA ASP A 3 -30.84 44.86 -21.75
C ASP A 3 -30.72 46.36 -21.43
N ALA A 4 -29.63 46.94 -20.95
CA ALA A 4 -28.36 46.51 -20.36
C ALA A 4 -27.59 47.83 -20.05
N SER A 5 -26.48 47.70 -19.32
CA SER A 5 -25.32 48.61 -19.36
C SER A 5 -25.30 49.78 -18.38
N THR A 6 -24.42 49.70 -17.36
CA THR A 6 -23.49 50.77 -17.01
C THR A 6 -22.27 50.22 -16.23
N ARG A 7 -21.14 50.24 -16.94
CA ARG A 7 -19.73 50.43 -16.55
C ARG A 7 -19.06 49.64 -15.42
N VAL A 8 -18.12 48.81 -15.89
CA VAL A 8 -16.93 48.24 -15.22
C VAL A 8 -15.86 49.33 -15.07
N HIS A 9 -15.24 49.45 -13.88
CA HIS A 9 -13.98 50.15 -13.70
C HIS A 9 -12.81 49.15 -13.69
N VAL A 10 -11.94 49.34 -14.69
CA VAL A 10 -10.65 48.67 -14.88
C VAL A 10 -9.60 49.46 -14.11
N ALA A 11 -8.78 48.79 -13.30
CA ALA A 11 -7.53 49.33 -12.77
C ALA A 11 -6.36 48.53 -13.37
N SER A 12 -5.43 49.24 -14.00
CA SER A 12 -4.18 48.74 -14.61
C SER A 12 -3.01 49.55 -14.03
N PRO A 13 -1.73 49.17 -14.24
CA PRO A 13 -0.75 48.99 -13.18
C PRO A 13 0.20 50.20 -13.07
N THR A 14 0.85 50.38 -11.93
CA THR A 14 1.89 51.41 -11.79
C THR A 14 3.13 50.85 -11.08
N GLU A 15 4.14 50.68 -11.93
CA GLU A 15 5.58 50.93 -11.80
C GLU A 15 6.44 50.42 -10.63
N MET A 16 7.57 49.89 -11.10
CA MET A 16 8.83 49.55 -10.44
C MET A 16 9.47 50.72 -9.70
N LEU A 17 10.17 50.40 -8.60
CA LEU A 17 11.23 51.22 -8.04
C LEU A 17 12.49 50.36 -7.85
N LEU A 18 13.49 50.63 -8.70
CA LEU A 18 14.90 50.24 -8.57
C LEU A 18 15.58 51.14 -7.54
N ILE A 19 16.38 50.58 -6.61
CA ILE A 19 17.47 51.28 -5.89
C ILE A 19 18.63 50.27 -5.68
N PRO A 20 19.92 50.70 -5.77
CA PRO A 20 20.97 49.97 -6.47
C PRO A 20 21.94 49.17 -5.58
N ALA A 21 22.77 48.37 -6.25
CA ALA A 21 23.96 47.72 -5.71
C ALA A 21 25.11 48.72 -5.53
N THR A 22 25.82 48.61 -4.39
CA THR A 22 27.16 49.17 -4.20
C THR A 22 28.02 48.18 -3.44
N ASP A 23 29.15 47.85 -4.07
CA ASP A 23 30.33 47.20 -3.50
C ASP A 23 30.90 47.97 -2.30
N LEU A 24 31.52 47.24 -1.36
CA LEU A 24 32.80 47.63 -0.76
C LEU A 24 33.43 46.46 0.02
N GLN A 25 34.66 46.14 -0.39
CA GLN A 25 35.63 45.26 0.24
C GLN A 25 36.14 45.85 1.57
N ALA A 26 36.50 44.98 2.53
CA ALA A 26 37.44 45.15 3.66
C ALA A 26 36.99 44.18 4.79
N GLU A 27 37.79 43.47 5.56
CA GLU A 27 39.23 43.34 5.68
C GLU A 27 39.50 42.04 6.48
N VAL A 28 40.61 41.39 6.18
CA VAL A 28 41.14 40.24 6.91
C VAL A 28 41.61 40.70 8.29
N LYS A 29 41.26 39.98 9.37
CA LYS A 29 41.95 40.11 10.65
C LYS A 29 42.20 38.74 11.29
N ASN A 30 43.46 38.33 11.22
CA ASN A 30 44.07 37.28 12.04
C ASN A 30 43.93 37.61 13.54
N PRO A 31 43.81 36.60 14.40
CA PRO A 31 44.33 36.69 15.76
C PRO A 31 45.68 35.98 15.91
N GLU A 32 46.52 36.62 16.70
CA GLU A 32 47.89 36.31 17.11
C GLU A 32 48.11 34.89 17.66
N ALA A 33 49.35 34.42 17.42
CA ALA A 33 50.02 33.38 18.18
C ALA A 33 50.55 33.94 19.51
N PRO A 34 50.82 33.09 20.52
CA PRO A 34 51.89 33.31 21.47
C PRO A 34 53.09 32.40 21.20
N ALA A 35 54.26 32.96 21.43
CA ALA A 35 55.59 32.36 21.30
C ALA A 35 56.04 31.57 22.55
N GLN A 36 57.19 30.89 22.40
CA GLN A 36 58.11 30.22 23.36
C GLN A 36 58.28 28.72 23.02
N GLU A 37 59.45 28.08 23.02
CA GLU A 37 60.86 28.43 23.28
C GLU A 37 61.72 27.26 22.74
N ASP A 38 63.02 27.49 22.60
CA ASP A 38 64.05 26.63 21.99
C ASP A 38 64.23 25.22 22.61
N GLY A 39 64.69 24.27 21.79
CA GLY A 39 65.29 23.02 22.30
C GLY A 39 65.63 21.95 21.25
N GLY A 40 66.90 21.94 20.79
CA GLY A 40 67.76 20.75 20.67
C GLY A 40 67.38 19.54 19.81
N SER A 41 68.15 19.36 18.74
CA SER A 41 68.83 18.13 18.29
C SER A 41 68.07 16.81 18.01
N ASP A 42 68.46 16.27 16.85
CA ASP A 42 68.61 14.86 16.47
C ASP A 42 67.52 14.19 15.62
N SER A 43 68.08 13.57 14.58
CA SER A 43 67.52 12.69 13.56
C SER A 43 66.54 11.66 14.06
N ASP A 44 65.46 11.42 13.30
CA ASP A 44 65.24 10.11 12.69
C ASP A 44 64.15 10.12 11.62
N SER A 45 64.49 9.57 10.47
CA SER A 45 63.56 9.17 9.43
C SER A 45 62.65 8.06 9.96
N CYS A 46 61.33 8.25 9.95
CA CYS A 46 60.39 7.14 10.10
C CYS A 46 59.25 7.22 9.09
N SER A 47 59.20 6.16 8.29
CA SER A 47 58.19 5.77 7.31
C SER A 47 56.75 6.01 7.76
N ASP A 48 55.99 6.66 6.88
CA ASP A 48 54.55 6.84 6.93
C ASP A 48 53.84 5.48 6.73
N PHE A 49 53.61 4.75 7.84
CA PHE A 49 52.81 3.53 7.84
C PHE A 49 51.34 3.89 8.07
N PRO A 50 50.41 3.49 7.19
CA PRO A 50 49.00 3.77 7.38
C PRO A 50 48.48 3.09 8.65
N GLU A 51 47.82 3.87 9.52
CA GLU A 51 47.23 3.37 10.76
C GLU A 51 46.33 2.14 10.51
N PRO A 52 46.43 1.10 11.36
CA PRO A 52 45.64 -0.12 11.20
C PRO A 52 44.15 0.18 11.36
N LYS A 53 43.41 0.03 10.26
CA LYS A 53 41.95 0.23 10.23
C LYS A 53 41.26 -0.61 11.31
N THR A 54 40.34 0.02 12.03
CA THR A 54 39.54 -0.66 13.05
C THR A 54 38.68 -1.78 12.43
N LYS A 55 38.35 -2.82 13.22
CA LYS A 55 37.47 -3.93 12.77
C LYS A 55 36.12 -3.45 12.20
N LYS A 56 35.64 -2.27 12.63
CA LYS A 56 34.41 -1.63 12.14
C LYS A 56 34.61 -1.02 10.74
N GLN A 57 35.74 -0.36 10.49
CA GLN A 57 36.08 0.19 9.18
C GLN A 57 36.31 -0.94 8.14
N LEU A 58 37.03 -2.00 8.51
CA LEU A 58 37.22 -3.19 7.67
C LEU A 58 35.90 -3.89 7.28
N ARG A 59 34.95 -3.97 8.22
CA ARG A 59 33.61 -4.53 7.95
C ARG A 59 32.78 -3.65 7.01
N ARG A 60 32.91 -2.33 7.15
CA ARG A 60 32.22 -1.36 6.30
C ARG A 60 32.76 -1.42 4.86
N GLU A 61 34.08 -1.43 4.69
CA GLU A 61 34.72 -1.56 3.38
C GLU A 61 34.37 -2.88 2.69
N LYS A 62 34.40 -4.02 3.41
CA LYS A 62 33.96 -5.31 2.86
C LYS A 62 32.49 -5.31 2.41
N ASN A 63 31.62 -4.59 3.12
CA ASN A 63 30.21 -4.49 2.75
C ASN A 63 30.02 -3.58 1.53
N GLU A 64 30.73 -2.46 1.46
CA GLU A 64 30.71 -1.53 0.32
C GLU A 64 31.27 -2.20 -0.94
N GLU A 65 32.36 -2.96 -0.84
CA GLU A 65 32.93 -3.74 -1.95
C GLU A 65 31.96 -4.84 -2.43
N LYS A 66 31.32 -5.55 -1.51
CA LYS A 66 30.30 -6.56 -1.84
C LYS A 66 29.08 -5.95 -2.52
N GLN A 67 28.68 -4.74 -2.14
CA GLN A 67 27.61 -4.00 -2.81
C GLN A 67 28.04 -3.53 -4.21
N ARG A 68 29.28 -3.06 -4.37
CA ARG A 68 29.83 -2.64 -5.66
C ARG A 68 29.93 -3.80 -6.66
N ARG A 69 30.38 -4.98 -6.22
CA ARG A 69 30.39 -6.20 -7.07
C ARG A 69 29.00 -6.62 -7.50
N LYS A 70 28.03 -6.62 -6.58
CA LYS A 70 26.62 -6.91 -6.93
C LYS A 70 26.03 -5.91 -7.92
N ALA A 71 26.39 -4.63 -7.82
CA ALA A 71 25.93 -3.61 -8.75
C ALA A 71 26.54 -3.80 -10.15
N LEU A 72 27.82 -4.18 -10.23
CA LEU A 72 28.50 -4.50 -11.49
C LEU A 72 27.92 -5.76 -12.15
N ASP A 73 27.68 -6.83 -11.38
CA ASP A 73 27.06 -8.06 -11.90
C ASP A 73 25.64 -7.80 -12.44
N LEU A 74 24.87 -6.95 -11.75
CA LEU A 74 23.53 -6.56 -12.19
C LEU A 74 23.58 -5.72 -13.48
N ALA A 75 24.53 -4.78 -13.58
CA ALA A 75 24.73 -3.98 -14.78
C ALA A 75 25.14 -4.84 -15.97
N ALA A 76 26.04 -5.82 -15.77
CA ALA A 76 26.43 -6.77 -16.81
C ALA A 76 25.25 -7.65 -17.25
N ALA A 77 24.42 -8.12 -16.32
CA ALA A 77 23.23 -8.91 -16.65
C ALA A 77 22.20 -8.12 -17.47
N ILE A 78 22.01 -6.83 -17.16
CA ILE A 78 21.10 -5.94 -17.91
C ILE A 78 21.63 -5.69 -19.33
N SER A 79 22.94 -5.45 -19.49
CA SER A 79 23.56 -5.29 -20.82
C SER A 79 23.43 -6.56 -21.66
N SER A 80 23.62 -7.75 -21.09
CA SER A 80 23.44 -9.02 -21.79
C SER A 80 21.99 -9.26 -22.25
N LEU A 81 21.01 -8.82 -21.47
CA LEU A 81 19.58 -8.88 -21.84
C LEU A 81 19.24 -7.94 -23.00
N HIS A 82 19.83 -6.74 -23.05
CA HIS A 82 19.65 -5.80 -24.16
C HIS A 82 20.28 -6.33 -25.46
N THR A 83 21.46 -6.96 -25.40
CA THR A 83 22.11 -7.56 -26.58
C THR A 83 21.29 -8.74 -27.13
N ALA A 84 20.67 -9.54 -26.26
CA ALA A 84 19.82 -10.67 -26.66
C ALA A 84 18.49 -10.24 -27.30
N GLN A 85 17.98 -9.05 -27.00
CA GLN A 85 16.72 -8.53 -27.58
C GLN A 85 16.90 -7.86 -28.95
N ASN A 86 18.12 -7.43 -29.29
CA ASN A 86 18.41 -6.77 -30.58
C ASN A 86 18.92 -7.71 -31.67
N GLN A 87 19.03 -9.02 -31.42
CA GLN A 87 19.46 -10.01 -32.42
C GLN A 87 18.29 -10.73 -33.14
N THR A 88 17.04 -10.31 -32.96
CA THR A 88 15.85 -10.96 -33.58
C THR A 88 15.11 -10.10 -34.61
N LEU A 89 15.77 -9.14 -35.26
CA LEU A 89 15.19 -8.39 -36.38
C LEU A 89 16.22 -8.19 -37.49
N ASP A 90 16.39 -9.19 -38.34
CA ASP A 90 16.83 -9.02 -39.74
C ASP A 90 16.52 -10.29 -40.52
N VAL A 91 15.52 -10.24 -41.40
CA VAL A 91 15.31 -11.21 -42.49
C VAL A 91 14.93 -10.43 -43.75
N PRO A 92 15.71 -10.50 -44.84
CA PRO A 92 15.26 -10.05 -46.13
C PRO A 92 14.48 -11.16 -46.85
N ASN A 93 13.52 -10.70 -47.65
CA ASN A 93 12.56 -11.46 -48.43
C ASN A 93 13.21 -11.98 -49.72
N ASP A 94 13.09 -13.27 -50.04
CA ASP A 94 13.14 -13.73 -51.44
C ASP A 94 12.52 -15.12 -51.67
N SER A 95 12.09 -15.33 -52.91
CA SER A 95 11.13 -16.33 -53.38
C SER A 95 11.73 -17.66 -53.88
N ALA A 96 10.85 -18.66 -54.02
CA ALA A 96 10.85 -19.80 -54.97
C ALA A 96 11.31 -21.22 -54.51
N ASN A 97 10.29 -22.09 -54.42
CA ASN A 97 10.08 -23.41 -55.05
C ASN A 97 10.85 -24.71 -54.63
N GLU A 98 10.00 -25.70 -54.28
CA GLU A 98 10.02 -27.16 -54.53
C GLU A 98 10.88 -28.21 -53.76
N GLN A 99 10.13 -29.24 -53.33
CA GLN A 99 10.39 -30.70 -53.22
C GLN A 99 11.04 -31.35 -51.97
N LEU A 100 10.16 -32.08 -51.24
CA LEU A 100 10.27 -33.47 -50.72
C LEU A 100 11.55 -33.95 -50.01
N HIS A 101 11.46 -34.25 -48.70
CA HIS A 101 11.65 -35.61 -48.13
C HIS A 101 11.32 -35.69 -46.63
N SER A 102 10.85 -36.88 -46.21
CA SER A 102 10.39 -37.22 -44.86
C SER A 102 11.54 -37.48 -43.88
N THR A 103 11.37 -37.16 -42.59
CA THR A 103 11.87 -37.96 -41.44
C THR A 103 11.40 -37.40 -40.08
N GLN A 104 10.75 -38.28 -39.31
CA GLN A 104 10.60 -38.40 -37.83
C GLN A 104 10.16 -37.21 -36.93
N PRO A 105 9.22 -37.43 -35.98
CA PRO A 105 8.90 -36.47 -34.92
C PRO A 105 9.84 -36.60 -33.70
N PRO A 106 10.15 -35.49 -32.98
CA PRO A 106 10.99 -35.55 -31.79
C PRO A 106 10.25 -36.06 -30.55
N SER A 107 11.04 -36.66 -29.67
CA SER A 107 10.69 -37.36 -28.43
C SER A 107 9.88 -36.54 -27.41
N GLN A 108 8.80 -37.13 -26.89
CA GLN A 108 8.03 -36.64 -25.75
C GLN A 108 8.86 -36.63 -24.45
N SER A 109 8.68 -35.58 -23.65
CA SER A 109 9.39 -35.38 -22.38
C SER A 109 8.90 -36.33 -21.28
N ARG A 110 9.78 -36.61 -20.30
CA ARG A 110 9.54 -37.47 -19.12
C ARG A 110 8.34 -37.04 -18.23
N LYS A 111 7.62 -35.97 -18.55
CA LYS A 111 6.41 -35.49 -17.85
C LYS A 111 5.10 -36.11 -18.36
N GLU A 112 5.06 -36.64 -19.58
CA GLU A 112 3.86 -37.29 -20.15
C GLU A 112 3.73 -38.77 -19.74
N LYS A 113 4.85 -39.49 -19.53
CA LYS A 113 4.85 -40.88 -19.03
C LYS A 113 4.35 -41.06 -17.58
N ARG A 114 4.13 -39.98 -16.82
CA ARG A 114 3.60 -40.04 -15.44
C ARG A 114 2.10 -39.79 -15.32
N LYS A 115 1.42 -39.33 -16.39
CA LYS A 115 -0.05 -39.14 -16.39
C LYS A 115 -0.82 -40.35 -16.91
N GLU A 116 -0.18 -41.23 -17.68
CA GLU A 116 -0.81 -42.44 -18.24
C GLU A 116 -0.97 -43.58 -17.20
N LYS A 117 -0.16 -43.59 -16.12
CA LYS A 117 -0.10 -44.72 -15.16
C LYS A 117 -1.00 -44.56 -13.92
N LYS A 118 -1.86 -43.54 -13.86
CA LYS A 118 -2.82 -43.31 -12.75
C LYS A 118 -4.29 -43.29 -13.22
N LYS A 119 -4.58 -43.85 -14.39
CA LYS A 119 -5.92 -43.91 -14.99
C LYS A 119 -6.38 -45.33 -15.35
N ARG A 120 -5.81 -46.35 -14.69
CA ARG A 120 -6.25 -47.74 -14.73
C ARG A 120 -6.25 -48.28 -13.29
N HIS A 121 -7.35 -48.91 -12.87
CA HIS A 121 -7.83 -49.16 -11.49
C HIS A 121 -8.46 -47.90 -10.87
N ASP A 122 -9.76 -47.77 -10.60
CA ASP A 122 -10.83 -48.76 -10.40
C ASP A 122 -12.07 -48.48 -11.25
N SER A 123 -12.67 -49.57 -11.68
CA SER A 123 -13.96 -49.68 -12.33
C SER A 123 -14.88 -50.46 -11.41
N ALA A 124 -16.05 -49.92 -11.06
CA ALA A 124 -17.33 -50.65 -11.04
C ALA A 124 -18.45 -49.79 -10.39
N LEU A 125 -19.50 -49.53 -11.17
CA LEU A 125 -20.88 -49.43 -10.69
C LEU A 125 -21.52 -50.84 -10.84
N PRO A 126 -22.62 -51.14 -10.11
CA PRO A 126 -23.92 -51.10 -10.78
C PRO A 126 -25.07 -50.48 -9.92
N THR A 127 -26.26 -50.45 -10.55
CA THR A 127 -27.46 -49.59 -10.36
C THR A 127 -28.59 -50.25 -9.49
N PRO A 128 -29.91 -49.95 -9.61
CA PRO A 128 -30.70 -49.27 -8.56
C PRO A 128 -32.02 -49.98 -8.12
N SER A 129 -32.59 -49.61 -6.95
CA SER A 129 -33.98 -49.87 -6.48
C SER A 129 -34.11 -49.29 -5.04
N ASP A 130 -35.23 -48.88 -4.46
CA ASP A 130 -36.66 -48.90 -4.77
C ASP A 130 -37.39 -47.83 -3.91
N THR A 131 -38.63 -47.56 -4.28
CA THR A 131 -39.62 -46.66 -3.65
C THR A 131 -40.39 -47.41 -2.54
N ASP A 132 -40.78 -46.73 -1.46
CA ASP A 132 -42.14 -46.72 -0.85
C ASP A 132 -42.16 -46.44 0.67
N ALA A 133 -43.13 -45.59 1.05
CA ALA A 133 -43.95 -45.55 2.28
C ALA A 133 -43.22 -45.55 3.66
N GLU A 134 -43.70 -44.97 4.77
CA GLU A 134 -45.04 -44.60 5.22
C GLU A 134 -44.90 -43.71 6.48
N VAL A 135 -45.96 -42.96 6.79
CA VAL A 135 -46.14 -42.13 8.00
C VAL A 135 -46.63 -43.02 9.16
N PRO A 136 -46.35 -42.69 10.44
CA PRO A 136 -47.49 -42.49 11.33
C PRO A 136 -47.40 -41.31 12.31
N VAL A 137 -48.57 -40.67 12.34
CA VAL A 137 -49.25 -39.76 13.26
C VAL A 137 -49.17 -40.08 14.76
N GLN A 138 -48.95 -39.01 15.57
CA GLN A 138 -49.47 -38.70 16.94
C GLN A 138 -49.19 -39.68 18.12
N GLN A 139 -49.06 -39.29 19.40
CA GLN A 139 -49.90 -38.39 20.21
C GLN A 139 -49.30 -38.24 21.64
N SER A 140 -49.49 -37.06 22.24
CA SER A 140 -49.83 -36.81 23.66
C SER A 140 -48.91 -37.28 24.82
N ARG A 141 -48.40 -36.33 25.61
CA ARG A 141 -48.83 -36.09 27.02
C ARG A 141 -48.06 -34.91 27.66
N ASN A 142 -48.81 -34.13 28.45
CA ASN A 142 -48.43 -32.87 29.11
C ASN A 142 -48.17 -33.13 30.63
N PRO A 143 -47.93 -32.11 31.50
CA PRO A 143 -46.63 -31.71 32.05
C PRO A 143 -46.48 -31.95 33.58
N SER A 144 -45.26 -31.76 34.13
CA SER A 144 -45.04 -31.67 35.58
C SER A 144 -44.45 -30.32 36.01
N LYS A 145 -45.15 -29.70 36.97
CA LYS A 145 -44.80 -28.46 37.70
C LYS A 145 -43.86 -28.79 38.87
N GLN A 146 -42.88 -27.94 39.16
CA GLN A 146 -42.33 -27.70 40.51
C GLN A 146 -41.63 -26.32 40.53
N LYS A 147 -42.28 -25.30 41.12
CA LYS A 147 -42.13 -24.79 42.51
C LYS A 147 -40.96 -23.80 42.67
N HIS A 148 -41.28 -22.52 42.53
CA HIS A 148 -40.48 -21.37 42.96
C HIS A 148 -40.59 -21.14 44.48
N ARG A 149 -39.48 -20.74 45.11
CA ARG A 149 -39.40 -20.16 46.47
C ARG A 149 -38.72 -18.79 46.36
N PRO A 150 -39.18 -17.74 47.07
CA PRO A 150 -38.71 -16.36 46.86
C PRO A 150 -37.68 -15.88 47.91
N THR A 151 -37.17 -14.66 47.68
CA THR A 151 -36.30 -13.77 48.50
C THR A 151 -34.79 -14.02 48.34
N ASN A 152 -33.92 -13.04 48.01
CA ASN A 152 -33.84 -11.68 48.54
C ASN A 152 -33.36 -10.68 47.45
N GLN A 153 -33.99 -9.50 47.38
CA GLN A 153 -33.71 -8.45 46.42
C GLN A 153 -32.57 -7.54 46.90
N HIS A 154 -31.51 -7.43 46.11
CA HIS A 154 -30.54 -6.35 46.18
C HIS A 154 -30.86 -5.36 45.05
N LEU A 155 -30.86 -4.07 45.36
CA LEU A 155 -31.28 -2.97 44.49
C LEU A 155 -30.58 -3.01 43.13
N PRO A 156 -31.28 -2.96 41.99
CA PRO A 156 -30.64 -2.76 40.70
C PRO A 156 -30.25 -1.28 40.57
N ALA A 157 -28.97 -1.06 40.23
CA ALA A 157 -28.49 0.24 39.77
C ALA A 157 -29.36 0.74 38.61
N ILE A 158 -29.62 2.05 38.61
CA ILE A 158 -30.35 2.77 37.57
C ILE A 158 -29.75 2.39 36.22
N PRO A 159 -30.48 1.74 35.29
CA PRO A 159 -30.02 1.59 33.94
C PRO A 159 -29.96 3.00 33.36
N HIS A 160 -28.76 3.47 33.03
CA HIS A 160 -28.62 4.61 32.14
C HIS A 160 -29.49 4.31 30.92
N LEU A 161 -30.53 5.13 30.78
CA LEU A 161 -31.47 5.12 29.68
C LEU A 161 -30.67 4.96 28.39
N LEU A 162 -30.78 3.77 27.80
CA LEU A 162 -30.36 3.49 26.44
C LEU A 162 -31.09 4.52 25.57
N MET A 163 -30.41 5.62 25.25
CA MET A 163 -30.74 6.32 24.02
C MET A 163 -30.49 5.29 22.94
N ALA A 164 -31.58 4.68 22.47
CA ALA A 164 -31.54 3.74 21.36
C ALA A 164 -30.81 4.45 20.23
N LYS A 165 -29.57 4.00 19.96
CA LYS A 165 -28.81 4.35 18.77
C LYS A 165 -29.78 4.13 17.60
N PRO A 166 -30.02 5.13 16.74
CA PRO A 166 -30.99 4.97 15.67
C PRO A 166 -30.63 3.73 14.85
N ALA A 167 -31.63 2.87 14.66
CA ALA A 167 -31.49 1.67 13.87
C ALA A 167 -30.99 2.02 12.45
N ALA A 168 -29.98 1.26 12.01
CA ALA A 168 -29.45 1.22 10.64
C ALA A 168 -28.69 2.46 10.13
N GLN A 169 -27.61 2.83 10.80
CA GLN A 169 -26.44 3.34 10.07
C GLN A 169 -25.52 2.15 9.82
N THR A 170 -25.63 1.55 8.63
CA THR A 170 -24.83 0.41 8.18
C THR A 170 -23.40 0.87 7.90
N ALA A 171 -22.68 1.28 8.94
CA ALA A 171 -21.26 1.51 8.82
C ALA A 171 -20.59 0.17 8.52
N TYR A 172 -19.67 0.14 7.57
CA TYR A 172 -18.87 -1.03 7.25
C TYR A 172 -17.46 -0.83 7.82
N PRO A 173 -16.88 -1.83 8.51
CA PRO A 173 -15.46 -1.85 8.81
C PRO A 173 -14.66 -1.68 7.51
N LEU A 174 -13.58 -0.90 7.56
CA LEU A 174 -12.73 -0.66 6.39
C LEU A 174 -11.34 -1.26 6.55
N LEU A 175 -10.89 -1.93 5.48
CA LEU A 175 -9.47 -2.09 5.19
C LEU A 175 -9.09 -1.08 4.13
N VAL A 176 -8.27 -0.10 4.52
CA VAL A 176 -7.75 0.95 3.64
C VAL A 176 -6.33 0.57 3.23
N ALA A 177 -6.23 -0.12 2.09
CA ALA A 177 -4.97 -0.51 1.49
C ALA A 177 -4.39 0.63 0.64
N SER A 178 -3.08 0.73 0.56
CA SER A 178 -2.40 1.51 -0.47
C SER A 178 -1.38 0.67 -1.20
N ILE A 179 -1.20 1.00 -2.48
CA ILE A 179 -0.26 0.34 -3.38
C ILE A 179 0.83 1.33 -3.79
N GLY A 180 2.05 0.83 -3.93
CA GLY A 180 3.27 1.59 -4.13
C GLY A 180 4.46 0.64 -4.23
N ASN A 181 5.57 1.11 -4.75
CA ASN A 181 6.79 0.30 -4.82
C ASN A 181 7.52 0.35 -3.46
N PRO A 182 8.00 -0.79 -2.94
CA PRO A 182 8.70 -0.85 -1.66
C PRO A 182 10.15 -0.39 -1.77
N GLY A 183 10.69 0.12 -0.67
CA GLY A 183 12.12 0.43 -0.53
C GLY A 183 12.47 1.91 -0.72
N ALA A 184 13.64 2.29 -0.21
CA ALA A 184 14.07 3.69 -0.14
C ALA A 184 14.19 4.36 -1.52
N SER A 185 14.54 3.60 -2.57
CA SER A 185 14.64 4.12 -3.94
C SER A 185 13.31 4.65 -4.48
N PHE A 186 12.18 4.08 -4.03
CA PHE A 186 10.83 4.50 -4.43
C PHE A 186 10.13 5.38 -3.39
N ALA A 187 10.78 5.62 -2.25
CA ALA A 187 10.29 6.59 -1.28
C ALA A 187 10.20 7.97 -1.95
N ASN A 188 9.09 8.66 -1.73
CA ASN A 188 8.83 9.99 -2.27
C ASN A 188 8.83 10.07 -3.82
N THR A 189 8.46 8.99 -4.51
CA THR A 189 8.12 9.04 -5.95
C THR A 189 6.63 9.28 -6.14
N LEU A 190 6.19 9.79 -7.30
CA LEU A 190 4.77 9.99 -7.59
C LEU A 190 3.93 8.70 -7.43
N HIS A 191 4.50 7.54 -7.77
CA HIS A 191 3.87 6.23 -7.57
C HIS A 191 3.71 5.81 -6.08
N SER A 192 4.28 6.58 -5.16
CA SER A 192 4.13 6.39 -3.71
C SER A 192 3.05 7.30 -3.11
N ALA A 193 2.28 8.03 -3.93
CA ALA A 193 1.24 8.94 -3.45
C ALA A 193 0.24 8.26 -2.50
N GLY A 194 -0.22 7.04 -2.82
CA GLY A 194 -1.12 6.28 -1.96
C GLY A 194 -0.51 5.98 -0.58
N HIS A 195 0.77 5.62 -0.52
CA HIS A 195 1.47 5.40 0.75
C HIS A 195 1.62 6.71 1.55
N ILE A 196 1.95 7.82 0.89
CA ILE A 196 2.07 9.12 1.59
C ILE A 196 0.74 9.51 2.22
N VAL A 197 -0.36 9.45 1.45
CA VAL A 197 -1.67 9.85 1.95
C VAL A 197 -2.16 8.93 3.07
N THR A 198 -1.95 7.61 2.96
CA THR A 198 -2.31 6.68 4.05
C THR A 198 -1.45 6.85 5.29
N SER A 199 -0.17 7.19 5.15
CA SER A 199 0.68 7.58 6.27
C SER A 199 0.18 8.85 6.96
N SER A 200 -0.20 9.88 6.19
CA SER A 200 -0.76 11.11 6.74
C SER A 200 -2.10 10.89 7.44
N LEU A 201 -2.97 10.02 6.90
CA LEU A 201 -4.24 9.64 7.54
C LEU A 201 -4.01 8.90 8.86
N SER A 202 -3.12 7.91 8.87
CA SER A 202 -2.73 7.17 10.06
C SER A 202 -2.20 8.11 11.14
N HIS A 203 -1.32 9.05 10.77
CA HIS A 203 -0.79 10.04 11.69
C HIS A 203 -1.87 10.99 12.22
N ALA A 204 -2.76 11.48 11.36
CA ALA A 204 -3.87 12.35 11.76
C ALA A 204 -4.86 11.67 12.72
N LYS A 205 -4.99 10.33 12.65
CA LYS A 205 -5.79 9.53 13.59
C LYS A 205 -5.03 9.07 14.84
N ASN A 206 -3.78 9.51 15.04
CA ASN A 206 -2.90 9.10 16.15
C ASN A 206 -2.70 7.57 16.24
N TYR A 207 -2.66 6.89 15.10
CA TYR A 207 -2.49 5.44 15.04
C TYR A 207 -1.03 5.03 15.27
N THR A 208 -0.82 3.74 15.53
CA THR A 208 0.52 3.17 15.63
C THR A 208 1.29 3.34 14.33
N PRO A 209 2.62 3.53 14.37
CA PRO A 209 3.45 3.51 13.16
C PRO A 209 3.26 2.20 12.38
N PHE A 210 3.44 2.26 11.06
CA PHE A 210 3.31 1.10 10.19
C PHE A 210 4.31 -0.01 10.57
N GLN A 211 3.78 -1.18 10.91
CA GLN A 211 4.54 -2.38 11.33
C GLN A 211 4.16 -3.58 10.47
N LYS A 212 5.02 -4.60 10.41
CA LYS A 212 4.72 -5.81 9.62
C LYS A 212 3.46 -6.50 10.13
N GLY A 213 2.52 -6.78 9.24
CA GLY A 213 1.26 -7.45 9.55
C GLY A 213 0.39 -7.64 8.31
N LEU A 214 -0.56 -8.58 8.34
CA LEU A 214 -1.48 -8.85 7.21
C LEU A 214 -0.77 -8.95 5.85
N SER A 215 0.39 -9.60 5.79
CA SER A 215 1.24 -9.69 4.57
C SER A 215 1.74 -8.38 3.95
N GLY A 216 1.75 -7.29 4.73
CA GLY A 216 2.32 -5.99 4.33
C GLY A 216 2.75 -5.18 5.56
N LEU A 217 2.52 -3.86 5.52
CA LEU A 217 2.65 -2.98 6.68
C LEU A 217 1.28 -2.52 7.15
N VAL A 218 1.03 -2.51 8.45
CA VAL A 218 -0.26 -2.21 9.06
C VAL A 218 -0.11 -1.10 10.09
N SER A 219 -1.09 -0.20 10.12
CA SER A 219 -1.28 0.81 11.15
C SER A 219 -2.73 0.76 11.65
N ARG A 220 -2.89 0.82 12.98
CA ARG A 220 -4.15 0.63 13.71
C ARG A 220 -4.20 1.57 14.93
N PRO A 221 -5.37 1.75 15.58
CA PRO A 221 -5.44 2.50 16.84
C PRO A 221 -4.45 1.97 17.88
N GLN A 222 -4.08 2.84 18.81
CA GLN A 222 -3.21 2.43 19.91
C GLN A 222 -3.91 1.31 20.71
N PRO A 223 -3.24 0.17 20.94
CA PRO A 223 -3.86 -0.95 21.67
C PRO A 223 -4.17 -0.58 23.12
N THR A 224 -3.52 0.46 23.63
CA THR A 224 -3.63 0.90 25.02
C THR A 224 -3.49 2.41 25.08
N HIS A 225 -4.25 3.06 25.94
CA HIS A 225 -4.05 4.44 26.31
C HIS A 225 -3.63 4.54 27.78
N LEU A 226 -3.08 5.69 28.17
CA LEU A 226 -2.70 5.96 29.55
C LEU A 226 -3.88 6.65 30.24
N ALA A 227 -4.49 6.00 31.22
CA ALA A 227 -5.55 6.58 32.04
C ALA A 227 -4.96 7.08 33.36
N PHE A 228 -5.44 8.22 33.83
CA PHE A 228 -5.09 8.76 35.14
C PHE A 228 -6.05 8.20 36.20
N SER A 229 -5.50 7.64 37.28
CA SER A 229 -6.26 7.28 38.49
C SER A 229 -5.66 7.97 39.71
N LEU A 230 -6.39 7.94 40.82
CA LEU A 230 -5.92 8.43 42.13
C LEU A 230 -4.59 7.79 42.57
N THR A 231 -4.21 6.63 42.02
CA THR A 231 -2.95 5.92 42.32
C THR A 231 -1.87 6.13 41.26
N GLY A 232 -2.06 7.06 40.31
CA GLY A 232 -1.12 7.38 39.24
C GLY A 232 -1.62 6.99 37.84
N PHE A 233 -0.69 6.92 36.89
CA PHE A 233 -1.02 6.55 35.52
C PHE A 233 -1.07 5.03 35.34
N ARG A 234 -2.19 4.52 34.81
CA ARG A 234 -2.34 3.11 34.46
C ARG A 234 -2.55 2.96 32.96
N ARG A 235 -1.90 1.97 32.38
CA ARG A 235 -2.13 1.56 30.98
C ARG A 235 -3.44 0.77 30.92
N VAL A 236 -4.39 1.27 30.14
CA VAL A 236 -5.72 0.66 29.93
C VAL A 236 -5.81 0.22 28.47
N GLU A 237 -6.36 -0.97 28.23
CA GLU A 237 -6.61 -1.46 26.87
C GLU A 237 -7.68 -0.61 26.21
N SER A 238 -7.43 -0.18 24.97
CA SER A 238 -8.43 0.57 24.23
C SER A 238 -9.47 -0.41 23.68
N GLU A 239 -10.74 -0.20 24.01
CA GLU A 239 -11.83 -0.84 23.28
C GLU A 239 -11.73 -0.40 21.82
N ARG A 240 -11.70 -1.38 20.90
CA ARG A 240 -11.67 -1.11 19.46
C ARG A 240 -13.08 -1.17 18.91
N ASP A 241 -13.50 -0.09 18.26
CA ASP A 241 -14.75 -0.07 17.51
C ASP A 241 -14.43 -0.37 16.05
N VAL A 242 -14.72 -1.58 15.58
CA VAL A 242 -14.40 -2.02 14.20
C VAL A 242 -15.00 -1.13 13.10
N TYR A 243 -16.04 -0.33 13.41
CA TYR A 243 -16.71 0.55 12.46
C TYR A 243 -16.02 1.93 12.34
N GLU A 244 -15.41 2.41 13.43
CA GLU A 244 -14.70 3.70 13.50
C GLU A 244 -13.17 3.54 13.37
N ASP A 245 -12.66 2.37 13.79
CA ASP A 245 -11.25 1.99 13.84
C ASP A 245 -10.83 1.23 12.59
N TRP A 246 -10.75 1.95 11.48
CA TRP A 246 -10.30 1.38 10.21
C TRP A 246 -8.87 0.85 10.29
N THR A 247 -8.55 -0.17 9.49
CA THR A 247 -7.18 -0.67 9.37
C THR A 247 -6.51 -0.07 8.15
N PHE A 248 -5.38 0.64 8.34
CA PHE A 248 -4.55 1.06 7.22
C PHE A 248 -3.51 0.00 6.89
N TRP A 249 -3.32 -0.24 5.60
CA TRP A 249 -2.36 -1.22 5.09
C TRP A 249 -1.55 -0.65 3.93
N GLN A 250 -0.24 -0.95 3.88
CA GLN A 250 0.64 -0.60 2.76
C GLN A 250 1.26 -1.85 2.15
N SER A 251 1.23 -1.90 0.82
CA SER A 251 1.87 -2.97 0.04
C SER A 251 3.39 -2.96 0.23
N THR A 252 3.95 -4.16 0.40
CA THR A 252 5.41 -4.36 0.45
C THR A 252 5.94 -5.07 -0.80
N SER A 253 5.11 -5.19 -1.85
CA SER A 253 5.45 -5.83 -3.12
C SER A 253 5.55 -4.80 -4.23
N LEU A 254 6.21 -5.13 -5.33
CA LEU A 254 6.24 -4.27 -6.52
C LEU A 254 4.81 -4.00 -7.03
N MET A 255 4.63 -2.81 -7.62
CA MET A 255 3.33 -2.29 -8.03
C MET A 255 2.58 -3.26 -8.96
N ASN A 256 3.25 -3.88 -9.92
CA ASN A 256 2.65 -4.80 -10.88
C ASN A 256 2.12 -6.11 -10.27
N VAL A 257 2.47 -6.42 -9.02
CA VAL A 257 2.06 -7.65 -8.31
C VAL A 257 1.35 -7.39 -6.99
N SER A 258 1.00 -6.13 -6.69
CA SER A 258 0.36 -5.74 -5.42
C SER A 258 -0.99 -6.41 -5.15
N GLY A 259 -1.72 -6.84 -6.18
CA GLY A 259 -3.06 -7.43 -6.01
C GLY A 259 -3.09 -8.68 -5.13
N ASN A 260 -2.02 -9.50 -5.17
CA ASN A 260 -1.95 -10.71 -4.35
C ASN A 260 -1.83 -10.36 -2.86
N GLY A 261 -0.95 -9.40 -2.54
CA GLY A 261 -0.80 -8.87 -1.17
C GLY A 261 -2.09 -8.25 -0.66
N VAL A 262 -2.78 -7.44 -1.48
CA VAL A 262 -4.06 -6.82 -1.12
C VAL A 262 -5.13 -7.88 -0.82
N LYS A 263 -5.27 -8.90 -1.67
CA LYS A 263 -6.24 -9.99 -1.47
C LYS A 263 -5.96 -10.76 -0.17
N ARG A 264 -4.70 -11.09 0.07
CA ARG A 264 -4.29 -11.81 1.28
C ARG A 264 -4.57 -10.98 2.53
N ALA A 265 -4.20 -9.70 2.52
CA ALA A 265 -4.44 -8.77 3.60
C ALA A 265 -5.94 -8.66 3.92
N TYR A 266 -6.78 -8.48 2.89
CA TYR A 266 -8.23 -8.41 3.04
C TYR A 266 -8.83 -9.67 3.66
N ASN A 267 -8.47 -10.85 3.14
CA ASN A 267 -9.01 -12.11 3.65
C ASN A 267 -8.59 -12.38 5.11
N GLU A 268 -7.36 -12.01 5.48
CA GLU A 268 -6.84 -12.17 6.84
C GLU A 268 -7.48 -11.18 7.81
N TRP A 269 -7.58 -9.91 7.40
CA TRP A 269 -8.25 -8.86 8.15
C TRP A 269 -9.73 -9.17 8.38
N LEU A 270 -10.46 -9.60 7.36
CA LEU A 270 -11.89 -9.93 7.47
C LEU A 270 -12.12 -11.09 8.46
N ARG A 271 -11.25 -12.12 8.44
CA ARG A 271 -11.28 -13.21 9.42
C ARG A 271 -11.00 -12.69 10.84
N GLU A 272 -10.06 -11.77 10.98
CA GLU A 272 -9.72 -11.17 12.27
C GLU A 272 -10.91 -10.40 12.87
N ILE A 273 -11.56 -9.51 12.11
CA ILE A 273 -12.69 -8.71 12.62
C ILE A 273 -13.93 -9.56 12.92
N ARG A 274 -14.19 -10.62 12.14
CA ARG A 274 -15.28 -11.58 12.42
C ARG A 274 -15.05 -12.33 13.73
N ARG A 275 -13.80 -12.71 14.01
CA ARG A 275 -13.42 -13.35 15.28
C ARG A 275 -13.56 -12.39 16.46
N GLN A 276 -13.21 -11.12 16.28
CA GLN A 276 -13.30 -10.11 17.34
C GLN A 276 -14.75 -9.77 17.70
N THR A 277 -15.62 -9.65 16.69
CA THR A 277 -17.04 -9.30 16.87
C THR A 277 -17.91 -10.52 17.22
N GLY A 278 -17.47 -11.74 16.90
CA GLY A 278 -18.28 -12.94 17.00
C GLY A 278 -19.32 -13.08 15.87
N GLU A 279 -19.37 -12.13 14.93
CA GLU A 279 -20.33 -12.11 13.83
C GLU A 279 -19.71 -12.72 12.57
N SER A 280 -20.15 -13.92 12.20
CA SER A 280 -19.62 -14.64 11.03
C SER A 280 -20.05 -14.04 9.68
N THR A 281 -21.20 -13.35 9.67
CA THR A 281 -21.81 -12.71 8.50
C THR A 281 -21.31 -11.28 8.26
N LEU A 282 -20.49 -10.73 9.17
CA LEU A 282 -19.98 -9.38 9.07
C LEU A 282 -19.32 -9.13 7.71
N GLU A 283 -19.76 -8.07 7.04
CA GLU A 283 -19.19 -7.58 5.80
C GLU A 283 -18.19 -6.45 6.08
N GLY A 284 -17.00 -6.54 5.49
CA GLY A 284 -16.00 -5.46 5.52
C GLY A 284 -15.78 -4.93 4.12
N ARG A 285 -15.46 -3.63 3.99
CA ARG A 285 -15.18 -3.00 2.70
C ARG A 285 -13.68 -2.82 2.50
N LEU A 286 -13.21 -3.13 1.29
CA LEU A 286 -11.83 -2.87 0.87
C LEU A 286 -11.77 -1.57 0.07
N VAL A 287 -10.86 -0.67 0.47
CA VAL A 287 -10.54 0.54 -0.29
C VAL A 287 -9.07 0.53 -0.65
N VAL A 288 -8.73 0.73 -1.92
CA VAL A 288 -7.34 0.85 -2.39
C VAL A 288 -7.05 2.30 -2.77
N VAL A 289 -6.12 2.92 -2.06
CA VAL A 289 -5.61 4.27 -2.33
C VAL A 289 -4.39 4.17 -3.26
N HIS A 290 -4.40 4.90 -4.36
CA HIS A 290 -3.36 4.83 -5.40
C HIS A 290 -3.14 6.21 -6.05
N ASP A 291 -2.07 6.35 -6.84
CA ASP A 291 -1.87 7.52 -7.70
C ASP A 291 -2.76 7.48 -8.94
N GLU A 292 -3.37 8.62 -9.28
CA GLU A 292 -4.21 8.78 -10.46
C GLU A 292 -3.56 9.76 -11.44
N LEU A 293 -3.00 9.21 -12.50
CA LEU A 293 -2.27 9.95 -13.53
C LEU A 293 -3.16 10.96 -14.28
N GLU A 294 -4.41 10.60 -14.59
CA GLU A 294 -5.30 11.48 -15.37
C GLU A 294 -5.89 12.64 -14.56
N SER A 295 -5.72 12.62 -13.23
CA SER A 295 -6.25 13.67 -12.37
C SER A 295 -5.16 14.68 -12.03
N ALA A 296 -5.52 15.96 -12.08
CA ALA A 296 -4.64 17.05 -11.67
C ALA A 296 -4.10 16.81 -10.25
N LEU A 297 -2.91 17.32 -9.98
CA LEU A 297 -2.25 17.20 -8.68
C LEU A 297 -3.19 17.59 -7.54
N GLY A 298 -3.37 16.71 -6.56
CA GLY A 298 -4.22 16.95 -5.39
C GLY A 298 -5.72 16.68 -5.60
N LYS A 299 -6.16 16.35 -6.82
CA LYS A 299 -7.56 15.98 -7.07
C LYS A 299 -7.84 14.55 -6.63
N VAL A 300 -8.83 14.37 -5.77
CA VAL A 300 -9.27 13.05 -5.29
C VAL A 300 -10.40 12.53 -6.17
N THR A 301 -10.34 11.26 -6.56
CA THR A 301 -11.39 10.57 -7.30
C THR A 301 -11.76 9.26 -6.62
N ILE A 302 -13.03 8.89 -6.67
CA ILE A 302 -13.54 7.62 -6.13
C ILE A 302 -14.14 6.83 -7.28
N ARG A 303 -13.75 5.57 -7.42
CA ARG A 303 -14.26 4.68 -8.47
C ARG A 303 -14.48 3.27 -7.91
N ASP A 304 -15.34 2.52 -8.58
CA ASP A 304 -15.44 1.08 -8.39
C ASP A 304 -14.09 0.41 -8.75
N GLY A 305 -13.69 -0.57 -7.95
CA GLY A 305 -12.47 -1.35 -8.15
C GLY A 305 -12.40 -2.03 -9.53
N ALA A 306 -13.54 -2.46 -10.08
CA ALA A 306 -13.65 -3.08 -11.39
C ALA A 306 -13.60 -2.08 -12.56
N ALA A 307 -13.75 -0.77 -12.33
CA ALA A 307 -13.69 0.23 -13.40
C ALA A 307 -12.33 0.23 -14.12
N SER A 308 -12.24 0.64 -15.39
CA SER A 308 -10.98 0.58 -16.18
C SER A 308 -9.73 1.06 -15.42
N ALA A 309 -8.66 0.25 -15.41
CA ALA A 309 -7.40 0.56 -14.72
C ALA A 309 -6.62 1.73 -15.34
N LYS A 310 -7.02 2.24 -16.53
CA LYS A 310 -6.34 3.34 -17.24
C LYS A 310 -4.82 3.17 -17.37
N GLY A 311 -4.36 1.93 -17.53
CA GLY A 311 -2.92 1.64 -17.66
C GLY A 311 -2.16 1.49 -16.34
N HIS A 312 -2.77 1.75 -15.17
CA HIS A 312 -2.09 1.62 -13.88
C HIS A 312 -1.83 0.14 -13.53
N ASN A 313 -0.57 -0.27 -13.49
CA ASN A 313 -0.18 -1.67 -13.31
C ASN A 313 -0.65 -2.27 -11.97
N GLY A 314 -0.61 -1.50 -10.89
CA GLY A 314 -1.12 -1.97 -9.60
C GLY A 314 -2.64 -2.18 -9.54
N ILE A 315 -3.42 -1.31 -10.17
CA ILE A 315 -4.87 -1.50 -10.29
C ILE A 315 -5.18 -2.70 -11.19
N LYS A 316 -4.46 -2.91 -12.30
CA LYS A 316 -4.59 -4.13 -13.13
C LYS A 316 -4.34 -5.39 -12.29
N SER A 317 -3.28 -5.39 -11.48
CA SER A 317 -2.95 -6.49 -10.56
C SER A 317 -4.07 -6.73 -9.54
N CYS A 318 -4.59 -5.67 -8.91
CA CYS A 318 -5.70 -5.76 -7.97
C CYS A 318 -6.96 -6.32 -8.62
N GLN A 319 -7.33 -5.84 -9.81
CA GLN A 319 -8.50 -6.34 -10.56
C GLN A 319 -8.40 -7.83 -10.86
N GLN A 320 -7.23 -8.29 -11.31
CA GLN A 320 -7.02 -9.70 -11.60
C GLN A 320 -7.16 -10.58 -10.35
N GLN A 321 -6.63 -10.15 -9.22
CA GLN A 321 -6.59 -10.95 -8.00
C GLN A 321 -7.89 -10.86 -7.18
N LEU A 322 -8.55 -9.71 -7.19
CA LEU A 322 -9.78 -9.40 -6.46
C LEU A 322 -11.04 -9.61 -7.31
N ALA A 323 -10.94 -10.36 -8.41
CA ALA A 323 -12.09 -10.71 -9.23
C ALA A 323 -13.19 -11.36 -8.37
N GLY A 324 -14.43 -10.86 -8.51
CA GLY A 324 -15.58 -11.31 -7.73
C GLY A 324 -15.73 -10.67 -6.34
N LEU A 325 -14.78 -9.86 -5.88
CA LEU A 325 -14.90 -9.05 -4.67
C LEU A 325 -15.38 -7.64 -5.03
N LYS A 326 -16.33 -7.09 -4.26
CA LYS A 326 -16.67 -5.67 -4.33
C LYS A 326 -15.68 -4.85 -3.52
N TRP A 327 -14.98 -3.92 -4.17
CA TRP A 327 -14.00 -3.03 -3.55
C TRP A 327 -13.99 -1.67 -4.26
N TRP A 328 -13.48 -0.65 -3.58
CA TRP A 328 -13.40 0.71 -4.10
C TRP A 328 -11.95 1.12 -4.24
N ARG A 329 -11.72 2.09 -5.12
CA ARG A 329 -10.43 2.75 -5.19
C ARG A 329 -10.54 4.26 -5.09
N VAL A 330 -9.61 4.84 -4.36
CA VAL A 330 -9.46 6.27 -4.18
C VAL A 330 -8.19 6.70 -4.90
N GLY A 331 -8.35 7.37 -6.03
CA GLY A 331 -7.25 7.88 -6.84
C GLY A 331 -6.85 9.27 -6.37
N VAL A 332 -5.57 9.44 -6.05
CA VAL A 332 -4.97 10.73 -5.67
C VAL A 332 -4.23 11.27 -6.88
N GLY A 333 -4.70 12.41 -7.39
CA GLY A 333 -4.16 13.00 -8.62
C GLY A 333 -2.70 13.40 -8.49
N ILE A 334 -1.90 12.94 -9.46
CA ILE A 334 -0.47 13.28 -9.59
C ILE A 334 -0.17 14.09 -10.85
N GLY A 335 -1.17 14.35 -11.69
CA GLY A 335 -1.01 14.93 -13.02
C GLY A 335 -0.38 13.97 -14.02
N ARG A 336 -0.35 14.39 -15.29
CA ARG A 336 0.20 13.62 -16.41
C ARG A 336 1.26 14.46 -17.13
N PRO A 337 2.38 13.86 -17.58
CA PRO A 337 3.30 14.55 -18.47
C PRO A 337 2.64 14.83 -19.84
N GLU A 338 3.17 15.79 -20.59
CA GLU A 338 2.63 16.15 -21.91
C GLU A 338 2.63 14.96 -22.89
N SER A 339 3.72 14.19 -22.88
CA SER A 339 3.83 12.99 -23.70
C SER A 339 3.00 11.84 -23.12
N ARG A 340 2.28 11.15 -24.01
CA ARG A 340 1.54 9.92 -23.70
C ARG A 340 2.35 8.64 -23.90
N ASP A 341 3.62 8.76 -24.28
CA ASP A 341 4.52 7.62 -24.44
C ASP A 341 4.62 6.84 -23.11
N PRO A 342 4.38 5.51 -23.10
CA PRO A 342 4.52 4.67 -21.91
C PRO A 342 5.85 4.83 -21.19
N ASN A 343 6.95 5.03 -21.91
CA ASN A 343 8.28 5.18 -21.34
C ASN A 343 8.42 6.51 -20.57
N VAL A 344 7.87 7.60 -21.12
CA VAL A 344 7.86 8.91 -20.47
C VAL A 344 6.96 8.89 -19.24
N VAL A 345 5.78 8.26 -19.35
CA VAL A 345 4.86 8.10 -18.22
C VAL A 345 5.49 7.27 -17.10
N SER A 346 6.15 6.15 -17.43
CA SER A 346 6.85 5.31 -16.45
C SER A 346 7.95 6.10 -15.72
N LYS A 347 8.78 6.85 -16.45
CA LYS A 347 9.80 7.73 -15.85
C LYS A 347 9.18 8.81 -14.98
N TYR A 348 8.07 9.41 -15.41
CA TYR A 348 7.36 10.44 -14.65
C TYR A 348 6.86 9.88 -13.32
N VAL A 349 6.12 8.77 -13.30
CA VAL A 349 5.57 8.22 -12.05
C VAL A 349 6.64 7.72 -11.08
N LEU A 350 7.79 7.30 -11.61
CA LEU A 350 8.96 6.92 -10.81
C LEU A 350 9.84 8.11 -10.41
N GLY A 351 9.55 9.31 -10.92
CA GLY A 351 10.24 10.55 -10.57
C GLY A 351 10.00 10.94 -9.11
N LYS A 352 11.03 11.55 -8.50
CA LYS A 352 10.93 12.09 -7.14
C LYS A 352 9.99 13.29 -7.11
N MET A 353 9.17 13.37 -6.07
CA MET A 353 8.30 14.51 -5.84
C MET A 353 9.09 15.71 -5.35
N THR A 354 8.70 16.89 -5.85
CA THR A 354 9.07 18.17 -5.25
C THR A 354 8.38 18.34 -3.89
N ALA A 355 8.91 19.24 -3.05
CA ALA A 355 8.27 19.59 -1.77
C ALA A 355 6.83 20.11 -1.96
N PHE A 356 6.60 20.89 -3.03
CA PHE A 356 5.27 21.38 -3.39
C PHE A 356 4.31 20.22 -3.73
N GLN A 357 4.72 19.30 -4.61
CA GLN A 357 3.90 18.13 -4.94
C GLN A 357 3.55 17.32 -3.70
N ARG A 358 4.54 17.06 -2.85
CA ARG A 358 4.32 16.33 -1.60
C ARG A 358 3.32 17.04 -0.70
N SER A 359 3.46 18.34 -0.48
CA SER A 359 2.53 19.12 0.34
C SER A 359 1.11 19.10 -0.23
N GLN A 360 0.94 19.14 -1.56
CA GLN A 360 -0.38 19.01 -2.18
C GLN A 360 -1.00 17.64 -1.94
N LEU A 361 -0.22 16.56 -2.00
CA LEU A 361 -0.72 15.22 -1.68
C LEU A 361 -1.12 15.09 -0.20
N GLU A 362 -0.32 15.62 0.71
CA GLU A 362 -0.65 15.62 2.15
C GLU A 362 -1.95 16.39 2.44
N LYS A 363 -2.23 17.47 1.72
CA LYS A 363 -3.53 18.18 1.81
C LYS A 363 -4.72 17.34 1.34
N THR A 364 -4.50 16.31 0.52
CA THR A 364 -5.58 15.39 0.10
C THR A 364 -6.05 14.46 1.21
N THR A 365 -5.37 14.42 2.36
CA THR A 365 -5.81 13.64 3.53
C THR A 365 -7.24 13.95 3.92
N VAL A 366 -7.67 15.21 3.93
CA VAL A 366 -9.06 15.60 4.27
C VAL A 366 -10.09 15.06 3.27
N PRO A 367 -10.00 15.32 1.95
CA PRO A 367 -10.97 14.77 1.00
C PRO A 367 -10.90 13.24 0.89
N VAL A 368 -9.73 12.62 1.08
CA VAL A 368 -9.64 11.14 1.13
C VAL A 368 -10.32 10.61 2.39
N PHE A 369 -10.16 11.24 3.55
CA PHE A 369 -10.86 10.85 4.77
C PHE A 369 -12.38 10.89 4.57
N LYS A 370 -12.91 11.98 4.01
CA LYS A 370 -14.32 12.11 3.67
C LYS A 370 -14.80 11.02 2.69
N ALA A 371 -13.98 10.69 1.69
CA ALA A 371 -14.27 9.60 0.77
C ALA A 371 -14.40 8.25 1.48
N LEU A 372 -13.53 7.99 2.47
CA LEU A 372 -13.58 6.78 3.29
C LEU A 372 -14.82 6.76 4.17
N GLU A 373 -15.21 7.88 4.78
CA GLU A 373 -16.46 7.99 5.56
C GLU A 373 -17.69 7.65 4.71
N ASP A 374 -17.77 8.18 3.48
CA ASP A 374 -18.88 7.90 2.58
C ASP A 374 -18.93 6.42 2.16
N ILE A 375 -17.76 5.79 1.95
CA ILE A 375 -17.67 4.36 1.66
C ILE A 375 -18.03 3.53 2.89
N ALA A 376 -17.58 3.91 4.09
CA ALA A 376 -17.95 3.26 5.34
C ALA A 376 -19.46 3.35 5.58
N ALA A 377 -20.07 4.51 5.33
CA ALA A 377 -21.51 4.74 5.51
C ALA A 377 -22.40 4.10 4.42
N GLY A 378 -21.82 3.40 3.44
CA GLY A 378 -22.60 2.70 2.43
C GLY A 378 -23.04 3.51 1.21
N LYS A 379 -22.63 4.79 1.10
CA LYS A 379 -23.15 5.73 0.08
C LYS A 379 -22.57 5.55 -1.33
N LYS A 380 -21.52 4.73 -1.47
CA LYS A 380 -20.85 4.43 -2.75
C LYS A 380 -20.55 2.95 -2.89
#